data_AF-I0BFD8-F1
#
_entry.id   AF-I0BFD8-F1
#
_cell.length_a   1.000
_cell.length_b   1.000
_cell.length_c   1.000
_cell.angle_alpha   90.00
_cell.angle_beta   90.00
_cell.angle_gamma   90.00
#
_symmetry.space_group_name_H-M   'P 1'
#
loop_
_entity.id
_entity.type
_entity.pdbx_description
1 polymer ?
#
loop_
_entity_poly.entity_id
_entity_poly.type
_entity_poly.pdbx_seq_one_letter_code
_entity_poly.pdbx_strand_id
1 'polypeptide(L)'
;MAIYTIMTVILLFGSYHLFLNSQHGIFEKQVRDYLISQRGYKESDIASITAINSVGGDYGINVVVEFNDEPGVMYHYLRNNGVIDQLDEVTVEKRKHVEETQPKN
;
A
#
# COMPACT_ATOMS: atom_id res chain seq x y z
N MET A 1 10.30 24.73 32.17
CA MET A 1 9.38 25.09 31.08
C MET A 1 9.81 24.49 29.75
N ALA A 2 11.02 24.76 29.25
CA ALA A 2 11.51 24.24 27.96
C ALA A 2 11.56 22.69 27.84
N ILE A 3 11.93 21.99 28.91
CA ILE A 3 11.98 20.51 28.91
C ILE A 3 10.58 19.91 28.73
N TYR A 4 9.57 20.47 29.41
CA TYR A 4 8.19 20.01 29.27
C TYR A 4 7.67 20.24 27.85
N THR A 5 7.94 21.42 27.26
CA THR A 5 7.56 21.68 25.86
C THR A 5 8.24 20.73 24.88
N ILE A 6 9.53 20.42 25.06
CA ILE A 6 10.25 19.46 24.21
C ILE A 6 9.65 18.07 24.35
N MET A 7 9.37 17.60 25.58
CA MET A 7 8.71 16.31 25.79
C MET A 7 7.32 16.26 25.14
N THR A 8 6.53 17.33 25.26
CA THR A 8 5.20 17.39 24.64
C THR A 8 5.29 17.26 23.12
N VAL A 9 6.25 17.95 22.49
CA VAL A 9 6.45 17.85 21.03
C VAL A 9 6.85 16.44 20.62
N ILE A 10 7.76 15.80 21.36
CA ILE A 10 8.17 14.40 21.09
C ILE A 10 6.99 13.45 21.24
N LEU A 11 6.18 13.60 22.29
CA LEU A 11 4.99 12.76 22.51
C LEU A 11 3.94 12.94 21.41
N LEU A 12 3.70 14.17 20.96
CA LEU A 12 2.77 14.45 19.87
C LEU A 12 3.25 13.85 18.55
N PHE A 13 4.52 14.07 18.18
CA PHE A 13 5.07 13.48 16.95
C PHE A 13 5.15 11.96 17.02
N GLY A 14 5.58 11.40 18.15
CA GLY A 14 5.68 9.97 18.36
C GLY A 14 4.32 9.27 18.30
N SER A 15 3.31 9.81 19.00
CA SER A 15 1.95 9.26 18.97
C SER A 15 1.33 9.35 17.57
N TYR A 16 1.56 10.45 16.84
CA TYR A 16 1.10 10.58 15.46
C TYR A 16 1.72 9.53 14.53
N HIS A 17 3.04 9.31 14.61
CA HIS A 17 3.71 8.27 13.83
C HIS A 17 3.22 6.87 14.15
N LEU A 18 3.02 6.56 15.43
CA LEU A 18 2.46 5.27 15.85
C LEU A 18 1.03 5.07 15.33
N PHE A 19 0.22 6.12 15.36
CA PHE A 19 -1.13 6.10 14.82
C PHE A 19 -1.14 5.79 13.33
N LEU A 20 -0.36 6.52 12.52
CA LEU A 20 -0.27 6.26 11.08
C LEU A 20 0.18 4.83 10.77
N ASN A 21 1.22 4.34 11.45
CA ASN A 21 1.71 2.98 11.22
C ASN A 21 0.66 1.91 11.57
N SER A 22 -0.15 2.15 12.61
CA SER A 22 -1.29 1.28 12.93
C SER A 22 -2.34 1.32 11.82
N GLN A 23 -2.65 2.51 11.28
CA GLN A 23 -3.64 2.65 10.20
C GLN A 23 -3.18 1.96 8.90
N HIS A 24 -1.88 1.94 8.61
CA HIS A 24 -1.32 1.15 7.49
C HIS A 24 -1.66 -0.34 7.64
N GLY A 25 -1.26 -0.96 8.75
CA GLY A 25 -1.50 -2.39 8.96
C GLY A 25 -2.99 -2.75 9.03
N ILE A 26 -3.82 -1.87 9.59
CA ILE A 26 -5.28 -2.03 9.59
C ILE A 26 -5.82 -2.00 8.16
N PHE A 27 -5.36 -1.06 7.32
CA PHE A 27 -5.86 -0.95 5.96
C PHE A 27 -5.38 -2.11 5.07
N GLU A 28 -4.12 -2.53 5.17
CA GLU A 28 -3.62 -3.74 4.49
C GLU A 28 -4.49 -4.95 4.80
N LYS A 29 -4.80 -5.16 6.08
CA LYS A 29 -5.69 -6.26 6.49
C LYS A 29 -7.08 -6.12 5.90
N GLN A 30 -7.65 -4.92 5.89
CA GLN A 30 -9.00 -4.70 5.35
C GLN A 30 -9.07 -4.87 3.84
N VAL A 31 -8.03 -4.49 3.09
CA VAL A 31 -7.95 -4.77 1.64
C VAL A 31 -7.80 -6.27 1.40
N ARG A 32 -6.96 -6.96 2.17
CA ARG A 32 -6.84 -8.42 2.10
C ARG A 32 -8.20 -9.10 2.34
N ASP A 33 -8.87 -8.73 3.43
CA ASP A 33 -10.19 -9.26 3.78
C ASP A 33 -11.21 -8.97 2.67
N TYR A 34 -11.21 -7.76 2.10
CA TYR A 34 -12.06 -7.38 0.96
C TYR A 34 -11.81 -8.26 -0.28
N LEU A 35 -10.54 -8.46 -0.65
CA LEU A 35 -10.17 -9.27 -1.81
C LEU A 35 -10.62 -10.73 -1.65
N ILE A 36 -10.45 -11.30 -0.46
CA ILE A 36 -10.79 -12.71 -0.22
C ILE A 36 -12.29 -12.89 -0.05
N SER A 37 -12.90 -12.13 0.84
CA SER A 37 -14.30 -12.35 1.24
C SER A 37 -15.31 -11.82 0.23
N GLN A 38 -15.00 -10.69 -0.43
CA GLN A 38 -15.95 -10.01 -1.32
C GLN A 38 -15.61 -10.22 -2.80
N ARG A 39 -14.33 -10.24 -3.17
CA ARG A 39 -13.89 -10.44 -4.56
C ARG A 39 -13.56 -11.91 -4.89
N GLY A 40 -13.46 -12.78 -3.89
CA GLY A 40 -13.31 -14.23 -4.07
C GLY A 40 -11.89 -14.70 -4.40
N TYR A 41 -10.88 -13.84 -4.24
CA TYR A 41 -9.48 -14.23 -4.39
C TYR A 41 -9.04 -15.19 -3.27
N LYS A 42 -8.08 -16.06 -3.55
CA LYS A 42 -7.41 -16.86 -2.51
C LYS A 42 -6.21 -16.09 -1.98
N GLU A 43 -5.81 -16.39 -0.74
CA GLU A 43 -4.55 -15.86 -0.19
C GLU A 43 -3.35 -16.22 -1.09
N SER A 44 -3.37 -17.39 -1.72
CA SER A 44 -2.33 -17.82 -2.66
C SER A 44 -2.25 -17.01 -3.93
N ASP A 45 -3.29 -16.24 -4.27
CA ASP A 45 -3.34 -15.45 -5.49
C ASP A 45 -2.68 -14.08 -5.27
N ILE A 46 -2.57 -13.64 -4.01
CA ILE A 46 -1.98 -12.34 -3.64
C ILE A 46 -0.47 -12.54 -3.45
N ALA A 47 0.33 -11.89 -4.29
CA ALA A 47 1.79 -11.90 -4.18
C ALA A 47 2.27 -10.93 -3.08
N SER A 48 1.70 -9.72 -3.05
CA SER A 48 2.03 -8.71 -2.05
C SER A 48 0.84 -7.79 -1.76
N ILE A 49 0.79 -7.28 -0.53
CA ILE A 49 -0.12 -6.22 -0.08
C ILE A 49 0.73 -5.26 0.76
N THR A 50 0.78 -3.99 0.37
CA THR A 50 1.59 -2.99 1.08
C THR A 50 0.89 -1.64 1.11
N ALA A 51 0.77 -1.04 2.29
CA ALA A 51 0.28 0.32 2.46
C ALA A 51 1.40 1.35 2.27
N ILE A 52 1.16 2.31 1.39
CA ILE A 52 2.01 3.46 1.10
C ILE A 52 1.28 4.77 1.43
N ASN A 53 2.06 5.81 1.73
CA ASN A 53 1.51 7.15 1.89
C ASN A 53 1.05 7.70 0.52
N SER A 54 -0.10 8.36 0.50
CA SER A 54 -0.74 8.92 -0.68
C SER A 54 -1.38 10.27 -0.36
N VAL A 55 -1.60 11.09 -1.39
CA VAL A 55 -2.32 12.37 -1.25
C VAL A 55 -3.84 12.15 -1.09
N GLY A 56 -4.34 10.98 -1.50
CA GLY A 56 -5.77 10.64 -1.49
C GLY A 56 -6.13 9.54 -0.49
N GLY A 57 -7.43 9.45 -0.20
CA GLY A 57 -8.01 8.45 0.70
C GLY A 57 -7.96 8.83 2.19
N ASP A 58 -8.71 8.08 2.99
CA ASP A 58 -8.75 8.19 4.44
C ASP A 58 -7.33 8.06 5.01
N TYR A 59 -6.94 9.01 5.85
CA TYR A 59 -5.61 9.10 6.47
C TYR A 59 -4.43 9.26 5.47
N GLY A 60 -4.70 9.49 4.18
CA GLY A 60 -3.66 9.62 3.16
C GLY A 60 -2.91 8.31 2.92
N ILE A 61 -3.62 7.18 2.94
CA ILE A 61 -3.04 5.85 2.77
C ILE A 61 -3.60 5.21 1.49
N ASN A 62 -2.71 4.60 0.71
CA ASN A 62 -3.03 3.78 -0.46
C ASN A 62 -2.46 2.38 -0.25
N VAL A 63 -3.24 1.34 -0.53
CA VAL A 63 -2.74 -0.03 -0.49
C VAL A 63 -2.46 -0.50 -1.90
N VAL A 64 -1.23 -0.91 -2.13
CA VAL A 64 -0.77 -1.51 -3.38
C VAL A 64 -0.83 -3.02 -3.26
N VAL A 65 -1.42 -3.66 -4.26
CA VAL A 65 -1.57 -5.11 -4.34
C VAL A 65 -0.96 -5.60 -5.63
N GLU A 66 -0.12 -6.62 -5.52
CA GLU A 66 0.36 -7.40 -6.65
C GLU A 66 -0.21 -8.81 -6.56
N PHE A 67 -0.69 -9.35 -7.67
CA PHE A 67 -1.21 -10.71 -7.76
C PHE A 67 -0.18 -11.63 -8.45
N ASN A 68 -0.21 -12.92 -8.12
CA ASN A 68 0.74 -13.92 -8.62
C ASN A 68 0.51 -14.29 -10.09
N ASP A 69 -0.72 -14.15 -10.59
CA ASP A 69 -1.08 -14.40 -11.99
C ASP A 69 -0.66 -13.24 -12.93
N GLU A 70 -0.58 -12.03 -12.40
CA GLU A 70 -0.17 -10.81 -13.12
C GLU A 70 1.07 -10.12 -12.49
N PRO A 71 2.24 -10.78 -12.48
CA PRO A 71 3.42 -10.25 -11.82
C PRO A 71 3.98 -9.00 -12.52
N GLY A 72 4.18 -7.93 -11.77
CA GLY A 72 4.57 -6.60 -12.24
C GLY A 72 3.40 -5.62 -12.46
N VAL A 73 2.17 -6.05 -12.16
CA VAL A 73 0.96 -5.21 -12.22
C VAL A 73 0.54 -4.82 -10.81
N MET A 74 0.59 -3.53 -10.52
CA MET A 74 0.33 -2.97 -9.20
C MET A 74 -1.05 -2.32 -9.17
N TYR A 75 -1.95 -2.92 -8.41
CA TYR A 75 -3.32 -2.46 -8.21
C TYR A 75 -3.40 -1.56 -6.98
N HIS A 76 -3.96 -0.36 -7.14
CA HIS A 76 -4.06 0.62 -6.07
C HIS A 76 -5.46 0.65 -5.47
N TYR A 77 -5.53 0.62 -4.14
CA TYR A 77 -6.77 0.66 -3.38
C TYR A 77 -6.75 1.84 -2.42
N LEU A 78 -7.75 2.70 -2.53
CA LEU A 78 -7.99 3.78 -1.59
C LEU A 78 -9.19 3.44 -0.72
N ARG A 79 -9.20 4.02 0.47
CA ARG A 79 -10.40 4.07 1.29
C ARG A 79 -10.99 5.47 1.21
N ASN A 80 -12.26 5.60 0.87
CA ASN A 80 -12.97 6.86 0.93
C ASN A 80 -14.20 6.70 1.82
N ASN A 81 -14.27 7.45 2.92
CA ASN A 81 -15.39 7.39 3.86
C ASN A 81 -15.69 5.96 4.34
N GLY A 82 -14.64 5.16 4.64
CA GLY A 82 -14.81 3.79 5.08
C GLY A 82 -15.04 2.74 3.98
N VAL A 83 -15.27 3.15 2.73
CA VAL A 83 -15.46 2.24 1.59
C VAL A 83 -14.13 2.03 0.89
N ILE A 84 -13.83 0.78 0.49
CA ILE A 84 -12.61 0.43 -0.24
C ILE A 84 -12.91 0.48 -1.73
N ASP A 85 -12.22 1.36 -2.45
CA ASP A 85 -12.32 1.53 -3.89
C ASP A 85 -10.99 1.18 -4.55
N GLN A 86 -11.06 0.43 -5.65
CA GLN A 86 -9.92 0.22 -6.53
C GLN A 86 -9.80 1.43 -7.48
N LEU A 87 -8.60 1.98 -7.62
CA LEU A 87 -8.35 3.02 -8.61
C LEU A 87 -8.30 2.42 -10.02
N ASP A 88 -8.80 3.17 -11.00
CA ASP A 88 -8.73 2.79 -12.42
C ASP A 88 -7.29 2.77 -12.94
N GLU A 89 -6.40 3.52 -12.31
CA GLU A 89 -4.98 3.58 -12.66
C GLU A 89 -4.23 2.38 -12.07
N VAL A 90 -3.64 1.58 -12.95
CA VAL A 90 -2.81 0.43 -12.61
C VAL A 90 -1.38 0.76 -12.99
N THR A 91 -0.45 0.61 -12.05
CA THR A 91 0.97 0.85 -12.33
C THR A 91 1.59 -0.45 -12.86
N VAL A 92 2.09 -0.44 -14.09
CA VAL A 92 2.82 -1.57 -14.66
C VAL A 92 4.31 -1.30 -14.55
N GLU A 93 5.01 -2.06 -13.71
CA GLU A 93 6.46 -2.01 -13.68
C GLU A 93 6.98 -2.72 -14.93
N LYS A 94 7.41 -1.95 -15.94
CA LYS A 94 8.12 -2.51 -17.09
C LYS A 94 9.39 -3.17 -16.57
N ARG A 95 9.37 -4.51 -16.40
CA ARG A 95 10.61 -5.26 -16.23
C ARG A 95 11.53 -4.88 -17.38
N LYS A 96 12.69 -4.30 -17.07
CA LYS A 96 13.77 -4.13 -18.06
C LYS A 96 14.07 -5.53 -18.60
N HIS A 97 13.61 -5.80 -19.81
CA HIS A 97 14.06 -6.96 -20.55
C HIS A 97 15.58 -6.82 -20.66
N VAL A 98 16.30 -7.86 -20.22
CA VAL A 98 17.73 -7.98 -20.45
C VAL A 98 17.90 -8.11 -21.97
N GLU A 99 18.14 -6.98 -22.64
CA GLU A 99 18.45 -6.91 -24.07
C GLU A 99 19.80 -6.20 -24.24
N GLU A 100 20.87 -6.93 -23.93
CA GLU A 100 22.28 -6.69 -24.29
C GLU A 100 22.99 -8.01 -23.92
N THR A 101 23.68 -8.78 -24.76
CA THR A 101 24.11 -8.63 -26.15
C THR A 101 24.52 -10.05 -26.57
N GLN A 102 23.92 -10.66 -27.59
CA GLN A 102 24.62 -11.70 -28.34
C GLN A 102 25.30 -11.03 -29.54
N PRO A 103 26.63 -11.13 -29.69
CA PRO A 103 27.30 -10.55 -30.85
C PRO A 103 26.87 -11.33 -32.09
N LYS A 104 26.34 -10.61 -33.07
CA LYS A 104 26.07 -11.12 -34.41
C LYS A 104 27.41 -11.28 -35.12
N ASN A 105 27.65 -12.48 -35.67
CA ASN A 105 28.81 -12.85 -36.51
C ASN A 105 29.14 -11.81 -37.59
#